data_AF-A0A849WYU4-F1
#
_entry.id   AF-A0A849WYU4-F1
#
_cell.length_a   1.000
_cell.length_b   1.000
_cell.length_c   1.000
_cell.angle_alpha   90.00
_cell.angle_beta   90.00
_cell.angle_gamma   90.00
#
_symmetry.space_group_name_H-M   'P 1'
#
loop_
_entity.id
_entity.type
_entity.pdbx_description
1 polymer ?
#
loop_
_entity_poly.entity_id
_entity_poly.type
_entity_poly.pdbx_seq_one_letter_code
_entity_poly.pdbx_strand_id
1 'polypeptide(L)'
;VGSAKFVEALPLPEGVKVVAMINLDMIGRLSENKLSALALKSGKEFDALVEQVNAGFGFHLLKGDSGFGSSDHASFLAAKVPSLFFTTGAHQDYHRPSDTSDKIAWDGLLRVASFAHAVWAGIDAADQPPTYDPASEETNQPPRQGRGYGVYFGSVPEFEQGEREGVLLQGVRPNSPAERAGLRAGDVLVGLGEIKIKNLSDMVFALRYYRPNEEVVVAWLRNGERMEGRTILLAREGQ
;
A
#
# COMPACT_ATOMS: atom_id res chain seq x y z
N VAL A 1 -14.95 7.33 4.39
CA VAL A 1 -16.16 8.05 4.90
C VAL A 1 -17.12 7.08 5.56
N GLY A 2 -17.54 6.01 4.87
CA GLY A 2 -18.45 5.00 5.45
C GLY A 2 -17.88 4.33 6.70
N SER A 3 -16.70 3.73 6.60
CA SER A 3 -15.98 3.13 7.74
C SER A 3 -15.78 4.08 8.91
N ALA A 4 -15.31 5.30 8.66
CA ALA A 4 -15.15 6.31 9.70
C ALA A 4 -16.47 6.59 10.45
N LYS A 5 -17.58 6.77 9.73
CA LYS A 5 -18.90 6.95 10.35
C LYS A 5 -19.37 5.71 11.11
N PHE A 6 -19.08 4.52 10.59
CA PHE A 6 -19.43 3.27 11.27
C PHE A 6 -18.68 3.13 12.59
N VAL A 7 -17.37 3.41 12.60
CA VAL A 7 -16.53 3.35 13.81
C VAL A 7 -16.89 4.46 14.80
N GLU A 8 -17.30 5.64 14.33
CA GLU A 8 -17.79 6.71 15.20
C GLU A 8 -19.14 6.36 15.84
N ALA A 9 -20.06 5.78 15.07
CA ALA A 9 -21.40 5.44 15.55
C ALA A 9 -21.46 4.14 16.35
N LEU A 10 -20.59 3.16 16.03
CA LEU A 10 -20.57 1.78 16.53
C LEU A 10 -21.94 1.31 17.02
N PRO A 11 -22.93 1.14 16.13
CA PRO A 11 -24.32 0.88 16.49
C PRO A 11 -24.50 -0.59 16.90
N LEU A 12 -23.76 -1.02 17.92
CA LEU A 12 -23.73 -2.38 18.45
C LEU A 12 -24.63 -2.47 19.69
N PRO A 13 -25.21 -3.66 19.95
CA PRO A 13 -25.94 -3.90 21.20
C PRO A 13 -25.07 -3.63 22.43
N GLU A 14 -25.70 -3.32 23.55
CA GLU A 14 -25.00 -3.12 24.81
C GLU A 14 -24.14 -4.33 25.17
N GLY A 15 -22.88 -4.08 25.54
CA GLY A 15 -21.89 -5.12 25.86
C GLY A 15 -21.19 -5.74 24.65
N VAL A 16 -21.62 -5.48 23.42
CA VAL A 16 -20.97 -5.99 22.20
C VAL A 16 -19.85 -5.02 21.77
N LYS A 17 -18.68 -5.57 21.46
CA LYS A 17 -17.51 -4.81 21.02
C LYS A 17 -16.91 -5.45 19.77
N VAL A 18 -16.37 -4.61 18.89
CA VAL A 18 -15.50 -5.10 17.81
C VAL A 18 -14.15 -5.42 18.42
N VAL A 19 -13.72 -6.68 18.34
CA VAL A 19 -12.44 -7.15 18.89
C VAL A 19 -11.33 -7.23 17.83
N ALA A 20 -11.71 -7.34 16.56
CA ALA A 20 -10.81 -7.34 15.42
C ALA A 20 -11.57 -6.94 14.15
N MET A 21 -10.84 -6.47 13.14
CA MET A 21 -11.38 -6.18 11.82
C MET A 21 -10.50 -6.82 10.73
N ILE A 22 -11.11 -7.47 9.74
CA ILE A 22 -10.39 -7.98 8.57
C ILE A 22 -10.94 -7.25 7.35
N ASN A 23 -10.07 -6.49 6.68
CA ASN A 23 -10.38 -5.76 5.46
C ASN A 23 -9.96 -6.57 4.23
N LEU A 24 -10.85 -6.65 3.25
CA LEU A 24 -10.60 -7.26 1.95
C LEU A 24 -10.86 -6.20 0.88
N ASP A 25 -9.82 -5.79 0.17
CA ASP A 25 -9.93 -4.76 -0.88
C ASP A 25 -8.98 -5.10 -2.02
N MET A 26 -9.51 -5.12 -3.25
CA MET A 26 -8.85 -5.68 -4.45
C MET A 26 -8.27 -7.08 -4.20
N ILE A 27 -9.11 -8.10 -4.03
CA ILE A 27 -8.67 -9.51 -3.86
C ILE A 27 -8.80 -10.36 -5.12
N GLY A 28 -9.29 -9.78 -6.22
CA GLY A 28 -9.69 -10.49 -7.42
C GLY A 28 -8.62 -10.60 -8.51
N ARG A 29 -7.40 -10.08 -8.28
CA ARG A 29 -6.34 -9.97 -9.30
C ARG A 29 -5.07 -10.70 -8.85
N LEU A 30 -5.25 -11.84 -8.18
CA LEU A 30 -4.14 -12.65 -7.68
C LEU A 30 -3.21 -13.05 -8.82
N SER A 31 -1.92 -12.74 -8.68
CA SER A 31 -0.87 -13.08 -9.63
C SER A 31 0.38 -13.57 -8.90
N GLU A 32 1.11 -14.50 -9.51
CA GLU A 32 2.36 -15.07 -8.99
C GLU A 32 2.26 -15.59 -7.53
N ASN A 33 1.06 -15.98 -7.11
CA ASN A 33 0.77 -16.43 -5.75
C ASN A 33 1.13 -15.40 -4.65
N LYS A 34 1.24 -14.11 -5.01
CA LYS A 34 1.57 -13.01 -4.11
C LYS A 34 0.32 -12.43 -3.47
N LEU A 35 0.30 -12.36 -2.15
CA LEU A 35 -0.78 -11.74 -1.38
C LEU A 35 -0.18 -10.75 -0.38
N SER A 36 -0.65 -9.51 -0.39
CA SER A 36 -0.23 -8.55 0.63
C SER A 36 -1.00 -8.80 1.92
N ALA A 37 -0.28 -8.87 3.03
CA ALA A 37 -0.82 -8.92 4.38
C ALA A 37 -0.31 -7.71 5.15
N LEU A 38 -1.20 -6.74 5.37
CA LEU A 38 -0.88 -5.43 5.92
C LEU A 38 -1.51 -5.27 7.32
N ALA A 39 -0.98 -4.32 8.09
CA ALA A 39 -1.38 -4.04 9.47
C ALA A 39 -1.25 -5.24 10.42
N LEU A 40 -0.44 -6.25 10.06
CA LEU A 40 -0.14 -7.42 10.88
C LEU A 40 0.31 -7.04 12.29
N LYS A 41 1.11 -5.98 12.41
CA LYS A 41 1.63 -5.50 13.70
C LYS A 41 0.57 -4.84 14.59
N SER A 42 -0.64 -4.58 14.10
CA SER A 42 -1.69 -3.95 14.91
C SER A 42 -2.28 -4.85 15.98
N GLY A 43 -2.15 -6.17 15.81
CA GLY A 43 -2.50 -7.18 16.81
C GLY A 43 -1.28 -8.02 17.15
N LYS A 44 -0.99 -8.22 18.44
CA LYS A 44 0.22 -8.96 18.88
C LYS A 44 0.25 -10.40 18.35
N GLU A 45 -0.92 -10.99 18.15
CA GLU A 45 -1.12 -12.39 17.78
C GLU A 45 -1.21 -12.59 16.25
N PHE A 46 -1.42 -11.52 15.49
CA PHE A 46 -1.77 -11.60 14.07
C PHE A 46 -0.67 -12.16 13.18
N ASP A 47 0.60 -11.77 13.37
CA ASP A 47 1.67 -12.26 12.50
C ASP A 47 1.84 -13.79 12.63
N ALA A 48 1.84 -14.29 13.87
CA ALA A 48 1.92 -15.72 14.15
C ALA A 48 0.71 -16.47 13.60
N LEU A 49 -0.51 -15.95 13.83
CA LEU A 49 -1.74 -16.57 13.33
C LEU A 49 -1.76 -16.63 11.80
N VAL A 50 -1.45 -15.51 11.13
CA VAL A 50 -1.45 -15.43 9.67
C VAL A 50 -0.43 -16.38 9.07
N GLU A 51 0.77 -16.51 9.65
CA GLU A 51 1.76 -17.48 9.19
C GLU A 51 1.33 -18.93 9.42
N GLN A 52 0.76 -19.24 10.58
CA GLN A 52 0.22 -20.57 10.86
C GLN A 52 -0.85 -20.97 9.83
N VAL A 53 -1.79 -20.07 9.54
CA VAL A 53 -2.82 -20.33 8.53
C VAL A 53 -2.17 -20.43 7.14
N ASN A 54 -1.21 -19.56 6.83
CA ASN A 54 -0.54 -19.56 5.53
C ASN A 54 0.26 -20.83 5.26
N ALA A 55 0.70 -21.58 6.28
CA ALA A 55 1.31 -22.89 6.09
C ALA A 55 0.39 -23.88 5.33
N GLY A 56 -0.94 -23.74 5.45
CA GLY A 56 -1.91 -24.55 4.71
C GLY A 56 -2.29 -24.00 3.33
N PHE A 57 -2.04 -22.71 3.07
CA PHE A 57 -2.40 -22.06 1.81
C PHE A 57 -1.20 -21.86 0.88
N GLY A 58 -0.03 -21.55 1.43
CA GLY A 58 1.23 -21.38 0.71
C GLY A 58 1.31 -20.10 -0.12
N PHE A 59 0.70 -18.98 0.30
CA PHE A 59 0.90 -17.70 -0.38
C PHE A 59 2.32 -17.17 -0.15
N HIS A 60 2.85 -16.47 -1.15
CA HIS A 60 4.00 -15.60 -0.98
C HIS A 60 3.51 -14.29 -0.33
N LEU A 61 3.52 -14.25 1.00
CA LEU A 61 3.01 -13.10 1.74
C LEU A 61 3.96 -11.91 1.61
N LEU A 62 3.43 -10.80 1.10
CA LEU A 62 4.08 -9.50 1.12
C LEU A 62 3.66 -8.80 2.41
N LYS A 63 4.50 -8.92 3.44
CA LYS A 63 4.26 -8.29 4.74
C LYS A 63 4.73 -6.84 4.68
N GLY A 64 3.82 -5.92 4.97
CA GLY A 64 4.11 -4.50 5.07
C GLY A 64 3.71 -3.97 6.44
N ASP A 65 4.60 -3.20 7.06
CA ASP A 65 4.38 -2.57 8.37
C ASP A 65 3.34 -1.45 8.30
N SER A 66 3.25 -0.80 7.14
CA SER A 66 2.31 0.29 6.92
C SER A 66 0.99 -0.29 6.42
N GLY A 67 -0.08 -0.16 7.19
CA GLY A 67 -1.47 -0.35 6.73
C GLY A 67 -1.87 0.67 5.66
N PHE A 68 -1.08 0.83 4.60
CA PHE A 68 -1.07 2.00 3.73
C PHE A 68 -1.36 1.66 2.27
N GLY A 69 -2.59 1.19 2.06
CA GLY A 69 -3.55 1.78 1.12
C GLY A 69 -4.70 2.33 1.97
N SER A 70 -5.29 3.48 1.62
CA SER A 70 -6.42 4.04 2.36
C SER A 70 -7.68 3.20 2.13
N SER A 71 -7.81 2.10 2.86
CA SER A 71 -9.03 1.30 2.90
C SER A 71 -9.64 1.36 4.30
N ASP A 72 -10.70 0.60 4.54
CA ASP A 72 -11.56 0.79 5.70
C ASP A 72 -10.91 0.37 7.03
N HIS A 73 -9.90 -0.51 7.01
CA HIS A 73 -9.11 -0.89 8.21
C HIS A 73 -8.48 0.32 8.91
N ALA A 74 -8.14 1.38 8.18
CA ALA A 74 -7.54 2.57 8.77
C ALA A 74 -8.44 3.24 9.81
N SER A 75 -9.77 3.19 9.63
CA SER A 75 -10.71 3.76 10.59
C SER A 75 -10.75 2.95 11.89
N PHE A 76 -10.61 1.63 11.80
CA PHE A 76 -10.57 0.73 12.95
C PHE A 76 -9.26 0.84 13.71
N LEU A 77 -8.13 0.95 13.01
CA LEU A 77 -6.83 1.23 13.63
C LEU A 77 -6.85 2.55 14.40
N ALA A 78 -7.45 3.62 13.85
CA ALA A 78 -7.59 4.90 14.56
C ALA A 78 -8.41 4.79 15.85
N ALA A 79 -9.35 3.84 15.91
CA ALA A 79 -10.12 3.51 17.11
C ALA A 79 -9.45 2.43 17.99
N LYS A 80 -8.19 2.10 17.74
CA LYS A 80 -7.40 1.08 18.47
C LYS A 80 -8.01 -0.31 18.43
N VAL A 81 -8.67 -0.65 17.32
CA VAL A 81 -9.15 -2.00 17.02
C VAL A 81 -8.09 -2.70 16.16
N PRO A 82 -7.56 -3.86 16.59
CA PRO A 82 -6.64 -4.66 15.79
C PRO A 82 -7.23 -4.95 14.41
N SER A 83 -6.50 -4.62 13.35
CA SER A 83 -6.99 -4.80 11.98
C SER A 83 -6.00 -5.52 11.08
N LEU A 84 -6.51 -6.43 10.25
CA LEU A 84 -5.79 -7.07 9.15
C LEU A 84 -6.28 -6.53 7.82
N PHE A 85 -5.39 -6.40 6.85
CA PHE A 85 -5.77 -6.03 5.50
C PHE A 85 -5.10 -6.94 4.46
N PHE A 86 -5.93 -7.62 3.67
CA PHE A 86 -5.49 -8.45 2.55
C PHE A 86 -5.86 -7.83 1.20
N THR A 87 -4.87 -7.78 0.30
CA THR A 87 -5.02 -7.25 -1.05
C THR A 87 -4.07 -7.92 -2.04
N THR A 88 -4.50 -8.09 -3.29
CA THR A 88 -3.63 -8.48 -4.40
C THR A 88 -2.87 -7.28 -5.00
N GLY A 89 -3.10 -6.08 -4.46
CA GLY A 89 -2.47 -4.84 -4.91
C GLY A 89 -3.20 -4.20 -6.09
N ALA A 90 -2.73 -3.00 -6.47
CA ALA A 90 -3.26 -2.27 -7.61
C ALA A 90 -2.91 -2.97 -8.94
N HIS A 91 -3.77 -2.78 -9.92
CA HIS A 91 -3.64 -3.32 -11.27
C HIS A 91 -3.97 -2.25 -12.31
N GLN A 92 -3.66 -2.51 -13.58
CA GLN A 92 -3.80 -1.56 -14.69
C GLN A 92 -5.22 -0.98 -14.87
N ASP A 93 -6.24 -1.74 -14.45
CA ASP A 93 -7.65 -1.36 -14.56
C ASP A 93 -8.19 -0.62 -13.33
N TYR A 94 -7.42 -0.52 -12.24
CA TYR A 94 -7.90 0.05 -10.99
C TYR A 94 -8.38 1.51 -11.17
N HIS A 95 -9.54 1.85 -10.60
CA HIS A 95 -10.22 3.13 -10.78
C HIS A 95 -10.62 3.47 -12.23
N ARG A 96 -10.77 2.48 -13.11
CA ARG A 96 -11.22 2.70 -14.49
C ARG A 96 -12.56 1.99 -14.75
N PRO A 97 -13.36 2.46 -15.72
CA PRO A 97 -14.54 1.72 -16.19
C PRO A 97 -14.20 0.31 -16.72
N SER A 98 -12.93 0.07 -17.06
CA SER A 98 -12.42 -1.24 -17.47
C SER A 98 -12.16 -2.19 -16.29
N ASP A 99 -12.38 -1.78 -15.03
CA ASP A 99 -12.33 -2.66 -13.87
C ASP A 99 -13.57 -3.56 -13.81
N THR A 100 -13.61 -4.52 -14.70
CA THR A 100 -14.78 -5.37 -14.95
C THR A 100 -14.56 -6.79 -14.43
N SER A 101 -15.67 -7.50 -14.25
CA SER A 101 -15.72 -8.82 -13.60
C SER A 101 -15.08 -9.93 -14.44
N ASP A 102 -15.02 -9.79 -15.76
CA ASP A 102 -14.37 -10.73 -16.68
C ASP A 102 -12.86 -10.87 -16.44
N LYS A 103 -12.23 -9.86 -15.82
CA LYS A 103 -10.80 -9.87 -15.51
C LYS A 103 -10.48 -10.54 -14.17
N ILE A 104 -11.50 -10.98 -13.41
CA ILE A 104 -11.32 -11.54 -12.07
C ILE A 104 -10.71 -12.93 -12.21
N ALA A 105 -9.61 -13.16 -11.50
CA ALA A 105 -9.04 -14.48 -11.31
C ALA A 105 -9.89 -15.20 -10.24
N TRP A 106 -11.02 -15.80 -10.65
CA TRP A 106 -12.03 -16.34 -9.74
C TRP A 106 -11.49 -17.38 -8.76
N ASP A 107 -10.66 -18.31 -9.22
CA ASP A 107 -10.01 -19.31 -8.34
C ASP A 107 -9.08 -18.63 -7.33
N GLY A 108 -8.37 -17.59 -7.77
CA GLY A 108 -7.51 -16.78 -6.91
C GLY A 108 -8.29 -16.01 -5.86
N LEU A 109 -9.40 -15.37 -6.27
CA LEU A 109 -10.32 -14.67 -5.36
C LEU A 109 -10.87 -15.62 -4.31
N LEU A 110 -11.38 -16.79 -4.72
CA LEU A 110 -11.91 -17.79 -3.79
C LEU A 110 -10.83 -18.24 -2.81
N ARG A 111 -9.61 -18.50 -3.29
CA ARG A 111 -8.50 -18.91 -2.43
C ARG A 111 -8.10 -17.84 -1.42
N VAL A 112 -8.09 -16.55 -1.80
CA VAL A 112 -7.85 -15.42 -0.87
C VAL A 112 -8.99 -15.28 0.13
N ALA A 113 -10.25 -15.44 -0.30
CA ALA A 113 -11.40 -15.40 0.59
C ALA A 113 -11.40 -16.56 1.59
N SER A 114 -11.07 -17.78 1.15
CA SER A 114 -10.91 -18.94 2.02
C SER A 114 -9.78 -18.76 3.03
N PHE A 115 -8.68 -18.12 2.63
CA PHE A 115 -7.58 -17.77 3.52
C PHE A 115 -8.00 -16.77 4.58
N ALA A 116 -8.65 -15.67 4.18
CA ALA A 116 -9.18 -14.68 5.12
C ALA A 116 -10.20 -15.29 6.09
N HIS A 117 -11.05 -16.21 5.61
CA HIS A 117 -11.97 -16.96 6.46
C HIS A 117 -11.24 -17.86 7.46
N ALA A 118 -10.18 -18.56 7.04
CA ALA A 118 -9.38 -19.39 7.95
C ALA A 118 -8.66 -18.56 9.02
N VAL A 119 -8.17 -17.36 8.66
CA VAL A 119 -7.62 -16.41 9.63
C VAL A 119 -8.70 -15.94 10.60
N TRP A 120 -9.89 -15.56 10.11
CA TRP A 120 -11.02 -15.22 10.97
C TRP A 120 -11.39 -16.35 11.93
N ALA A 121 -11.47 -17.60 11.44
CA ALA A 121 -11.79 -18.76 12.24
C ALA A 121 -10.73 -19.00 13.33
N GLY A 122 -9.46 -18.71 13.03
CA GLY A 122 -8.40 -18.76 14.04
C GLY A 122 -8.52 -17.67 15.12
N ILE A 123 -9.02 -16.49 14.77
CA ILE A 123 -9.36 -15.44 15.76
C ILE A 123 -10.54 -15.89 16.63
N ASP A 124 -11.59 -16.44 16.02
CA ASP A 124 -12.82 -16.87 16.70
C ASP A 124 -12.57 -18.06 17.65
N ALA A 125 -11.68 -18.97 17.28
CA ALA A 125 -11.31 -20.13 18.09
C ALA A 125 -10.31 -19.82 19.22
N ALA A 126 -9.76 -18.60 19.29
CA ALA A 126 -8.79 -18.23 20.32
C ALA A 126 -9.47 -18.04 21.69
N ASP A 127 -8.76 -18.40 22.77
CA ASP A 127 -9.26 -18.23 24.15
C ASP A 127 -9.48 -16.75 24.53
N GLN A 128 -8.80 -15.84 23.85
CA GLN A 128 -8.87 -14.41 24.10
C GLN A 128 -8.90 -13.63 22.78
N PRO A 129 -9.58 -12.47 22.75
CA PRO A 129 -9.55 -11.59 21.59
C PRO A 129 -8.13 -11.08 21.32
N PRO A 130 -7.81 -10.72 20.05
CA PRO A 130 -6.52 -10.14 19.71
C PRO A 130 -6.22 -8.87 20.52
N THR A 131 -4.95 -8.72 20.91
CA THR A 131 -4.48 -7.58 21.70
C THR A 131 -3.96 -6.49 20.76
N TYR A 132 -4.54 -5.30 20.80
CA TYR A 132 -4.00 -4.15 20.06
C TYR A 132 -2.59 -3.81 20.51
N ASP A 133 -1.67 -3.67 19.55
CA ASP A 133 -0.29 -3.27 19.81
C ASP A 133 -0.11 -1.77 19.52
N PRO A 134 0.06 -0.92 20.55
CA PRO A 134 0.31 0.51 20.35
C PRO A 134 1.68 0.79 19.71
N ALA A 135 2.64 -0.14 19.75
CA ALA A 135 3.92 0.02 19.04
C ALA A 135 3.71 0.04 17.51
N SER A 136 2.59 -0.49 17.03
CA SER A 136 2.19 -0.37 15.62
C SER A 136 1.87 1.07 15.22
N GLU A 137 1.55 1.97 16.16
CA GLU A 137 1.28 3.39 15.90
C GLU A 137 2.56 4.16 15.58
N GLU A 138 3.73 3.78 16.11
CA GLU A 138 5.02 4.40 15.74
C GLU A 138 5.39 4.11 14.28
N THR A 139 4.96 2.95 13.76
CA THR A 139 5.08 2.57 12.34
C THR A 139 3.91 3.03 11.47
N ASN A 140 2.77 3.38 12.08
CA ASN A 140 1.53 3.80 11.41
C ASN A 140 1.13 5.26 11.70
N GLN A 141 2.05 6.10 12.19
CA GLN A 141 1.79 7.53 12.24
C GLN A 141 1.33 7.96 10.85
N PRO A 142 0.11 8.48 10.69
CA PRO A 142 -0.27 9.06 9.42
C PRO A 142 0.80 10.11 9.13
N PRO A 143 1.34 10.19 7.89
CA PRO A 143 2.02 11.40 7.51
C PRO A 143 1.04 12.53 7.83
N ARG A 144 1.45 13.46 8.69
CA ARG A 144 0.72 14.71 8.94
C ARG A 144 0.18 15.19 7.58
N GLN A 145 -1.12 15.46 7.53
CA GLN A 145 -1.88 15.90 6.36
C GLN A 145 -0.99 16.50 5.27
N GLY A 146 -0.70 15.70 4.23
CA GLY A 146 0.24 16.10 3.18
C GLY A 146 0.32 15.03 2.11
N ARG A 147 -0.67 15.01 1.22
CA ARG A 147 -0.90 14.01 0.17
C ARG A 147 0.40 13.56 -0.52
N GLY A 148 0.88 12.37 -0.16
CA GLY A 148 1.78 11.55 -0.97
C GLY A 148 2.82 10.76 -0.18
N TYR A 149 3.54 9.93 -0.93
CA TYR A 149 4.40 8.85 -0.44
C TYR A 149 5.79 9.34 -0.01
N GLY A 150 6.29 8.80 1.12
CA GLY A 150 7.70 8.79 1.51
C GLY A 150 8.42 10.14 1.39
N VAL A 151 9.67 10.12 0.95
CA VAL A 151 10.44 11.34 0.64
C VAL A 151 9.74 12.21 -0.39
N TYR A 152 9.90 13.52 -0.27
CA TYR A 152 9.46 14.46 -1.29
C TYR A 152 10.40 14.39 -2.49
N PHE A 153 9.87 13.96 -3.63
CA PHE A 153 10.57 14.01 -4.92
C PHE A 153 10.02 15.11 -5.85
N GLY A 154 8.73 15.44 -5.74
CA GLY A 154 8.09 16.54 -6.49
C GLY A 154 7.76 16.24 -7.95
N SER A 155 7.67 14.96 -8.33
CA SER A 155 7.11 14.50 -9.61
C SER A 155 5.57 14.49 -9.59
N VAL A 156 4.94 14.75 -10.74
CA VAL A 156 3.51 14.55 -10.98
C VAL A 156 3.36 13.37 -11.94
N PRO A 157 3.16 12.14 -11.43
CA PRO A 157 3.04 10.97 -12.28
C PRO A 157 1.69 10.96 -13.01
N GLU A 158 1.69 10.47 -14.24
CA GLU A 158 0.48 10.05 -14.94
C GLU A 158 0.01 8.71 -14.36
N PHE A 159 -1.21 8.70 -13.83
CA PHE A 159 -1.83 7.49 -13.27
C PHE A 159 -2.46 6.61 -14.36
N GLU A 160 -2.54 7.12 -15.59
CA GLU A 160 -3.05 6.44 -16.77
C GLU A 160 -1.91 5.92 -17.66
N GLN A 161 -1.21 4.88 -17.22
CA GLN A 161 -0.18 4.22 -18.04
C GLN A 161 -0.79 3.02 -18.79
N GLY A 162 -0.50 2.95 -20.10
CA GLY A 162 -0.65 1.73 -20.90
C GLY A 162 0.51 0.75 -20.65
N GLU A 163 0.83 -0.12 -21.61
CA GLU A 163 1.90 -1.15 -21.50
C GLU A 163 3.34 -0.60 -21.50
N ARG A 164 3.54 0.67 -21.12
CA ARG A 164 4.86 1.32 -21.13
C ARG A 164 5.64 0.94 -19.87
N GLU A 165 6.89 0.51 -20.04
CA GLU A 165 7.83 0.37 -18.93
C GLU A 165 8.27 1.75 -18.40
N GLY A 166 8.13 1.95 -17.09
CA GLY A 166 8.44 3.19 -16.39
C GLY A 166 7.24 4.10 -16.16
N VAL A 167 7.43 5.18 -15.41
CA VAL A 167 6.35 6.10 -15.00
C VAL A 167 6.40 7.41 -15.79
N LEU A 168 5.43 7.64 -16.67
CA LEU A 168 5.28 8.92 -17.37
C LEU A 168 4.94 10.04 -16.38
N LEU A 169 5.63 11.17 -16.48
CA LEU A 169 5.42 12.35 -15.66
C LEU A 169 4.62 13.40 -16.44
N GLN A 170 3.42 13.73 -15.96
CA GLN A 170 2.63 14.86 -16.50
C GLN A 170 3.27 16.21 -16.15
N GLY A 171 4.10 16.24 -15.11
CA GLY A 171 4.77 17.45 -14.70
C GLY A 171 5.78 17.22 -13.59
N VAL A 172 6.53 18.28 -13.31
CA VAL A 172 7.50 18.35 -12.22
C VAL A 172 7.25 19.65 -11.46
N ARG A 173 7.26 19.59 -10.13
CA ARG A 173 7.04 20.76 -9.28
C ARG A 173 8.29 21.65 -9.30
N PRO A 174 8.13 22.98 -9.37
CA PRO A 174 9.26 23.91 -9.24
C PRO A 174 10.00 23.73 -7.91
N ASN A 175 11.31 23.96 -7.93
CA ASN A 175 12.23 23.83 -6.79
C ASN A 175 12.25 22.44 -6.13
N SER A 176 11.79 21.41 -6.83
CA SER A 176 11.74 20.04 -6.31
C SER A 176 13.01 19.23 -6.61
N PRO A 177 13.23 18.11 -5.90
CA PRO A 177 14.29 17.17 -6.27
C PRO A 177 14.22 16.67 -7.71
N ALA A 178 13.01 16.38 -8.22
CA ALA A 178 12.81 15.96 -9.60
C ALA A 178 13.24 17.05 -10.60
N GLU A 179 12.95 18.32 -10.32
CA GLU A 179 13.41 19.42 -11.18
C GLU A 179 14.93 19.57 -11.13
N ARG A 180 15.53 19.49 -9.94
CA ARG A 180 16.98 19.56 -9.75
C ARG A 180 17.73 18.40 -10.42
N ALA A 181 17.12 17.22 -10.47
CA ALA A 181 17.63 16.09 -11.25
C ALA A 181 17.56 16.33 -12.77
N GLY A 182 16.77 17.32 -13.22
CA GLY A 182 16.63 17.70 -14.63
C GLY A 182 15.38 17.14 -15.31
N LEU A 183 14.44 16.56 -14.57
CA LEU A 183 13.19 16.02 -15.12
C LEU A 183 12.22 17.13 -15.53
N ARG A 184 11.37 16.83 -16.50
CA ARG A 184 10.37 17.71 -17.10
C ARG A 184 9.07 16.92 -17.38
N ALA A 185 8.00 17.66 -17.65
CA ALA A 185 6.78 17.06 -18.18
C ALA A 185 7.08 16.27 -19.48
N GLY A 186 6.50 15.09 -19.63
CA GLY A 186 6.71 14.19 -20.76
C GLY A 186 7.84 13.17 -20.57
N ASP A 187 8.65 13.30 -19.52
CA ASP A 187 9.69 12.31 -19.20
C ASP A 187 9.09 11.03 -18.61
N VAL A 188 9.73 9.89 -18.86
CA VAL A 188 9.35 8.59 -18.29
C VAL A 188 10.39 8.16 -17.26
N LEU A 189 10.04 8.18 -15.98
CA LEU A 189 10.91 7.76 -14.90
C LEU A 189 11.14 6.24 -14.95
N VAL A 190 12.41 5.80 -15.00
CA VAL A 190 12.78 4.38 -15.10
C VAL A 190 13.73 3.92 -14.00
N GLY A 191 14.22 4.83 -13.16
CA GLY A 191 15.09 4.48 -12.04
C GLY A 191 15.17 5.58 -10.98
N LEU A 192 15.23 5.17 -9.71
CA LEU A 192 15.51 6.03 -8.58
C LEU A 192 16.52 5.33 -7.66
N GLY A 193 17.75 5.84 -7.64
CA GLY A 193 18.90 5.21 -7.01
C GLY A 193 19.17 3.82 -7.58
N GLU A 194 19.16 2.80 -6.72
CA GLU A 194 19.34 1.40 -7.10
C GLU A 194 18.03 0.71 -7.54
N ILE A 195 16.89 1.38 -7.34
CA ILE A 195 15.58 0.80 -7.60
C ILE A 195 15.16 1.11 -9.04
N LYS A 196 14.98 0.06 -9.83
CA LYS A 196 14.41 0.16 -11.18
C LYS A 196 12.90 0.42 -11.08
N ILE A 197 12.43 1.44 -11.81
CA ILE A 197 11.02 1.83 -11.84
C ILE A 197 10.40 1.31 -13.13
N LYS A 198 9.55 0.29 -13.04
CA LYS A 198 8.81 -0.24 -14.19
C LYS A 198 7.36 0.22 -14.22
N ASN A 199 6.81 0.57 -13.07
CA ASN A 199 5.44 1.02 -12.91
C ASN A 199 5.28 1.95 -11.70
N LEU A 200 4.07 2.44 -11.47
CA LEU A 200 3.76 3.35 -10.37
C LEU A 200 4.02 2.73 -8.99
N SER A 201 3.76 1.43 -8.82
CA SER A 201 4.01 0.73 -7.55
C SER A 201 5.49 0.72 -7.20
N ASP A 202 6.37 0.48 -8.18
CA ASP A 202 7.82 0.55 -8.00
C ASP A 202 8.27 1.95 -7.59
N MET A 203 7.69 2.99 -8.22
CA MET A 203 7.98 4.38 -7.88
C MET A 203 7.57 4.70 -6.44
N VAL A 204 6.39 4.28 -6.02
CA VAL A 204 5.91 4.47 -4.64
C VAL A 204 6.81 3.73 -3.65
N PHE A 205 7.22 2.49 -3.98
CA PHE A 205 8.18 1.73 -3.19
C PHE A 205 9.51 2.48 -3.04
N ALA A 206 10.08 2.96 -4.15
CA ALA A 206 11.35 3.66 -4.13
C ALA A 206 11.31 4.94 -3.28
N LEU A 207 10.23 5.71 -3.37
CA LEU A 207 10.04 6.92 -2.55
C LEU A 207 9.91 6.61 -1.05
N ARG A 208 9.49 5.41 -0.67
CA ARG A 208 9.41 4.96 0.73
C ARG A 208 10.71 4.30 1.22
N TYR A 209 11.48 3.71 0.32
CA TYR A 209 12.73 3.04 0.63
C TYR A 209 13.81 4.04 1.07
N TYR A 210 13.96 5.14 0.33
CA TYR A 210 14.93 6.18 0.64
C TYR A 210 14.49 7.08 1.79
N ARG A 211 15.46 7.62 2.53
CA ARG A 211 15.26 8.59 3.60
C ARG A 211 15.49 10.02 3.09
N PRO A 212 14.92 11.02 3.79
CA PRO A 212 15.25 12.42 3.53
C PRO A 212 16.76 12.69 3.60
N ASN A 213 17.21 13.62 2.76
CA ASN A 213 18.60 14.04 2.60
C ASN A 213 19.54 13.00 1.97
N GLU A 214 19.01 11.87 1.48
CA GLU A 214 19.79 10.96 0.65
C GLU A 214 19.95 11.52 -0.77
N GLU A 215 21.19 11.47 -1.29
CA GLU A 215 21.49 11.76 -2.68
C GLU A 215 21.29 10.50 -3.52
N VAL A 216 20.51 10.61 -4.60
CA VAL A 216 20.22 9.49 -5.50
C VAL A 216 20.48 9.88 -6.95
N VAL A 217 20.86 8.89 -7.75
CA VAL A 217 20.84 9.00 -9.22
C VAL A 217 19.43 8.70 -9.71
N VAL A 218 18.86 9.59 -10.51
CA VAL A 218 17.57 9.41 -11.15
C VAL A 218 17.80 9.09 -12.61
N ALA A 219 17.13 8.06 -13.13
CA ALA A 219 17.15 7.70 -14.54
C ALA A 219 15.76 7.87 -15.16
N TRP A 220 15.70 8.50 -16.33
CA TRP A 220 14.46 8.69 -17.09
C TRP A 220 14.69 8.56 -18.60
N LEU A 221 13.61 8.37 -19.35
CA LEU A 221 13.62 8.46 -20.81
C LEU A 221 13.04 9.79 -21.24
N ARG A 222 13.72 10.49 -22.15
CA ARG A 222 13.23 11.68 -22.84
C ARG A 222 13.33 11.45 -24.33
N ASN A 223 12.21 11.47 -25.04
CA ASN A 223 12.16 11.16 -26.48
C ASN A 223 12.81 9.80 -26.84
N GLY A 224 12.74 8.82 -25.93
CA GLY A 224 13.33 7.50 -26.10
C GLY A 224 14.81 7.38 -25.70
N GLU A 225 15.50 8.49 -25.45
CA GLU A 225 16.89 8.50 -25.00
C GLU A 225 16.98 8.42 -23.48
N ARG A 226 17.92 7.62 -22.97
CA ARG A 226 18.16 7.48 -21.53
C ARG A 226 18.97 8.67 -21.02
N MET A 227 18.42 9.32 -20.01
CA MET A 227 19.01 10.43 -19.30
C MET A 227 19.23 10.06 -17.84
N GLU A 228 20.24 10.65 -17.21
CA GLU A 228 20.50 10.48 -15.78
C GLU A 228 20.87 11.83 -15.15
N GLY A 229 20.54 11.98 -13.87
CA GLY A 229 20.78 13.19 -13.09
C GLY A 229 20.82 12.86 -11.60
N ARG A 230 21.44 13.73 -10.80
CA ARG A 230 21.52 13.54 -9.34
C ARG A 230 20.63 14.52 -8.63
N THR A 231 20.07 14.10 -7.51
CA THR A 231 19.32 14.98 -6.63
C THR A 231 19.30 14.48 -5.21
N ILE A 232 19.05 15.41 -4.28
CA ILE A 232 18.84 15.11 -2.87
C ILE A 232 17.35 15.05 -2.62
N LEU A 233 16.88 13.90 -2.16
CA LEU A 233 15.49 13.67 -1.77
C LEU A 233 15.18 14.46 -0.51
N LEU A 234 14.07 15.19 -0.48
CA LEU A 234 13.74 16.05 0.66
C LEU A 234 12.76 15.37 1.61
N ALA A 235 12.73 15.84 2.85
CA ALA A 235 11.59 15.56 3.71
C ALA A 235 10.34 16.22 3.09
N ARG A 236 9.18 15.61 3.27
CA ARG A 236 7.93 16.32 3.03
C ARG A 236 7.75 17.35 4.14
N GLU A 237 7.88 18.62 3.81
CA GLU A 237 7.52 19.69 4.74
C GLU A 237 6.02 19.58 5.04
N GLY A 238 5.68 19.45 6.32
CA GLY A 238 4.32 19.62 6.80
C GLY A 238 4.00 21.12 6.82
N GLN A 239 2.92 21.51 6.15
CA GLN A 239 2.23 22.76 6.45
C GLN A 239 1.16 22.48 7.50
#